data_AF-A0A5Q0GFX9-F1
#
_entry.id   AF-A0A5Q0GFX9-F1
#
_cell.length_a   1.000
_cell.length_b   1.000
_cell.length_c   1.000
_cell.angle_alpha   90.00
_cell.angle_beta   90.00
_cell.angle_gamma   90.00
#
_symmetry.space_group_name_H-M   'P 1'
#
loop_
_entity.id
_entity.type
_entity.pdbx_description
1 polymer ?
#
loop_
_entity_poly.entity_id
_entity_poly.type
_entity_poly.pdbx_seq_one_letter_code
_entity_poly.pdbx_strand_id
1 'polypeptide(L)'
;MKRLLKYLSLGLLSIGFAAKPGLSAERISLFYPPFGEFSLPVSSLETFAKQGKIDGDLQFYAQRATPEQLTQLREFLQQRFDVTPTFISQITYSPIGEQVLQRLGDIVQTDSRRNGFYALRSALILSAAKPQGFSVINVLRNFPSDNLRLNFSEGVRIVDDLSRLTKNRDRVVASLQQGAVAQTVVSNENLSKLPDLRSPGKFRWQIVNFTLNDTQRNRRLPVDLYLPQANTDTQGKPPFPLVVISHGIASDRYSFIYLAEHLASYGFAVAVLEHPGSNAKRFEQYFAGLASPPEPREFVDRPLDIKVLLDELQRLEQSDPRLQGKLNFQQIGAIGQSFGGYTVLSLGGAKINFNQLNQDCNPENSSLNISLLLQCEANQLLPQDYQLQDSRIKAVIAINPISSSIFGESGISQIKLPVMMVAGSQDIFAPPVPEQIRPFTWLPNPYKYLVLIDNATHFTLIGDSPQGKNVLPVPSGLLGPDRTAAYSYLKALSVAFLQANLLNRPEYRSYLQPSYAQSISQAPLNLNIWQSLTAEQLMEIRE
;
A
#
# COMPACT_ATOMS: atom_id res chain seq x y z
N MET A 1 59.17 13.03 -38.49
CA MET A 1 58.52 14.27 -38.02
C MET A 1 57.53 14.93 -38.99
N LYS A 2 57.53 14.66 -40.31
CA LYS A 2 56.55 15.25 -41.26
C LYS A 2 55.25 14.45 -41.50
N ARG A 3 55.08 13.28 -40.87
CA ARG A 3 53.83 12.48 -40.91
C ARG A 3 52.96 12.59 -39.66
N LEU A 4 53.48 13.10 -38.54
CA LEU A 4 52.70 13.30 -37.30
C LEU A 4 51.87 14.60 -37.31
N LEU A 5 52.26 15.60 -38.10
CA LEU A 5 51.52 16.88 -38.19
C LEU A 5 50.27 16.81 -39.08
N LYS A 6 50.13 15.81 -39.97
CA LYS A 6 48.95 15.67 -40.86
C LYS A 6 47.72 15.07 -40.17
N TYR A 7 47.88 14.43 -39.02
CA TYR A 7 46.76 13.89 -38.24
C TYR A 7 46.30 14.83 -37.11
N LEU A 8 47.12 15.82 -36.73
CA LEU A 8 46.75 16.87 -35.78
C LEU A 8 45.94 18.01 -36.42
N SER A 9 45.88 18.10 -37.75
CA SER A 9 45.09 19.10 -38.49
C SER A 9 43.69 18.63 -38.89
N LEU A 10 43.26 17.42 -38.50
CA LEU A 10 41.89 16.92 -38.66
C LEU A 10 41.09 16.92 -37.34
N GLY A 11 41.72 17.33 -36.23
CA GLY A 11 41.12 17.33 -34.88
C GLY A 11 40.48 18.66 -34.44
N LEU A 12 40.35 19.66 -35.32
CA LEU A 12 39.85 21.00 -34.99
C LEU A 12 38.70 21.48 -35.90
N LEU A 13 38.05 20.57 -36.62
CA LEU A 13 36.90 20.86 -37.50
C LEU A 13 35.61 20.16 -37.02
N SER A 14 35.43 20.07 -35.70
CA SER A 14 34.22 19.53 -35.05
C SER A 14 33.52 20.54 -34.15
N ILE A 15 33.77 21.85 -34.33
CA ILE A 15 33.11 22.92 -33.57
C ILE A 15 32.24 23.67 -34.57
N GLY A 16 30.99 23.27 -34.70
CA GLY A 16 30.08 23.88 -35.68
C GLY A 16 28.81 23.11 -36.00
N PHE A 17 28.61 21.89 -35.51
CA PHE A 17 27.24 21.43 -35.32
C PHE A 17 26.74 22.16 -34.07
N ALA A 18 26.03 23.28 -34.28
CA ALA A 18 25.02 23.68 -33.32
C ALA A 18 24.25 22.41 -33.00
N ALA A 19 24.38 21.90 -31.78
CA ALA A 19 23.51 20.85 -31.31
C ALA A 19 22.11 21.35 -31.64
N LYS A 20 21.41 20.68 -32.56
CA LYS A 20 20.00 20.99 -32.79
C LYS A 20 19.38 21.02 -31.38
N PRO A 21 18.65 22.09 -31.00
CA PRO A 21 17.97 22.10 -29.72
C PRO A 21 17.26 20.76 -29.59
N GLY A 22 17.55 20.02 -28.51
CA GLY A 22 17.12 18.64 -28.38
C GLY A 22 15.64 18.52 -28.72
N LEU A 23 15.28 17.49 -29.50
CA LEU A 23 13.91 17.24 -29.93
C LEU A 23 13.00 17.32 -28.70
N SER A 24 11.98 18.15 -28.80
CA SER A 24 11.07 18.56 -27.73
C SER A 24 9.67 18.43 -28.32
N ALA A 25 8.70 17.88 -27.60
CA ALA A 25 7.34 17.91 -28.14
C ALA A 25 6.86 19.36 -28.26
N GLU A 26 6.68 19.78 -29.51
CA GLU A 26 6.11 21.07 -29.86
C GLU A 26 4.58 20.97 -29.87
N ARG A 27 4.05 19.77 -30.11
CA ARG A 27 2.62 19.49 -30.20
C ARG A 27 2.22 18.21 -29.47
N ILE A 28 0.97 18.17 -29.04
CA ILE A 28 0.26 16.96 -28.59
C ILE A 28 -0.79 16.66 -29.64
N SER A 29 -0.80 15.45 -30.17
CA SER A 29 -1.79 15.05 -31.17
C SER A 29 -2.57 13.81 -30.74
N LEU A 30 -3.88 13.81 -31.01
CA LEU A 30 -4.81 12.74 -30.70
C LEU A 30 -5.55 12.34 -31.97
N PHE A 31 -5.49 11.07 -32.34
CA PHE A 31 -6.28 10.56 -33.46
C PHE A 31 -7.62 10.05 -32.95
N TYR A 32 -8.72 10.63 -33.42
CA TYR A 32 -10.08 10.26 -33.02
C TYR A 32 -10.89 9.81 -34.25
N PRO A 33 -11.02 8.49 -34.51
CA PRO A 33 -11.78 7.97 -35.65
C PRO A 33 -13.28 8.27 -35.53
N PRO A 34 -14.01 8.56 -36.63
CA PRO A 34 -13.53 8.84 -37.99
C PRO A 34 -13.13 10.32 -38.23
N PHE A 35 -13.08 11.14 -37.19
CA PHE A 35 -12.96 12.61 -37.27
C PHE A 35 -11.54 13.14 -37.53
N GLY A 36 -10.53 12.27 -37.54
CA GLY A 36 -9.16 12.60 -37.94
C GLY A 36 -8.22 12.91 -36.77
N GLU A 37 -7.12 13.60 -37.06
CA GLU A 37 -6.10 13.96 -36.07
C GLU A 37 -6.33 15.38 -35.54
N PHE A 38 -6.47 15.49 -34.23
CA PHE A 38 -6.52 16.74 -33.49
C PHE A 38 -5.13 17.03 -32.96
N SER A 39 -4.70 18.29 -33.00
CA SER A 39 -3.36 18.66 -32.55
C SER A 39 -3.39 19.98 -31.80
N LEU A 40 -2.66 20.04 -30.68
CA LEU A 40 -2.58 21.21 -29.80
C LEU A 40 -1.10 21.54 -29.54
N PRO A 41 -0.65 22.79 -29.79
CA PRO A 41 0.69 23.21 -29.43
C PRO A 41 0.91 23.16 -27.92
N VAL A 42 2.08 22.69 -27.48
CA VAL A 42 2.47 22.74 -26.06
C VAL A 42 2.58 24.18 -25.56
N SER A 43 2.93 25.13 -26.44
CA SER A 43 2.96 26.57 -26.13
C SER A 43 1.60 27.15 -25.76
N SER A 44 0.51 26.60 -26.30
CA SER A 44 -0.86 27.05 -25.97
C SER A 44 -1.24 26.62 -24.56
N LEU A 45 -0.91 25.37 -24.17
CA LEU A 45 -1.05 24.90 -22.79
C LEU A 45 -0.19 25.69 -21.81
N GLU A 46 1.04 26.03 -22.19
CA GLU A 46 1.94 26.85 -21.39
C GLU A 46 1.43 28.28 -21.19
N THR A 47 0.88 28.88 -22.25
CA THR A 47 0.24 30.21 -22.22
C THR A 47 -0.99 30.19 -21.31
N PHE A 48 -1.83 29.18 -21.43
CA PHE A 48 -2.99 28.98 -20.57
C PHE A 48 -2.60 28.78 -19.10
N ALA A 49 -1.60 27.94 -18.83
CA ALA A 49 -1.10 27.71 -17.48
C ALA A 49 -0.56 29.02 -16.86
N LYS A 50 0.30 29.77 -17.56
CA LYS A 50 0.92 30.99 -17.00
C LYS A 50 -0.04 32.18 -16.93
N GLN A 51 -0.81 32.42 -17.99
CA GLN A 51 -1.56 33.67 -18.17
C GLN A 51 -3.07 33.49 -18.03
N GLY A 52 -3.59 32.26 -18.07
CA GLY A 52 -5.03 32.00 -18.14
C GLY A 52 -5.63 32.32 -19.51
N LYS A 53 -4.81 32.69 -20.49
CA LYS A 53 -5.24 33.05 -21.83
C LYS A 53 -5.51 31.80 -22.66
N ILE A 54 -6.72 31.71 -23.21
CA ILE A 54 -7.11 30.72 -24.21
C ILE A 54 -6.83 31.35 -25.58
N ASP A 55 -5.86 30.79 -26.30
CA ASP A 55 -5.53 31.22 -27.66
C ASP A 55 -6.38 30.49 -28.71
N GLY A 56 -6.20 30.82 -29.99
CA GLY A 56 -7.01 30.24 -31.07
C GLY A 56 -6.88 28.71 -31.18
N ASP A 57 -5.71 28.15 -30.87
CA ASP A 57 -5.47 26.70 -30.90
C ASP A 57 -6.17 25.99 -29.73
N LEU A 58 -6.14 26.57 -28.52
CA LEU A 58 -6.81 26.00 -27.36
C LEU A 58 -8.33 26.22 -27.36
N GLN A 59 -8.81 27.27 -28.04
CA GLN A 59 -10.22 27.69 -28.06
C GLN A 59 -11.17 26.55 -28.46
N PHE A 60 -10.80 25.76 -29.47
CA PHE A 60 -11.61 24.63 -29.93
C PHE A 60 -11.87 23.62 -28.80
N TYR A 61 -10.85 23.30 -28.01
CA TYR A 61 -10.96 22.34 -26.91
C TYR A 61 -11.66 22.97 -25.70
N ALA A 62 -11.32 24.22 -25.38
CA ALA A 62 -11.86 24.91 -24.22
C ALA A 62 -13.39 25.11 -24.28
N GLN A 63 -13.95 25.33 -25.47
CA GLN A 63 -15.40 25.45 -25.66
C GLN A 63 -16.20 24.17 -25.34
N ARG A 64 -15.52 23.02 -25.21
CA ARG A 64 -16.11 21.72 -24.93
C ARG A 64 -15.91 21.28 -23.47
N ALA A 65 -15.22 22.08 -22.68
CA ALA A 65 -14.96 21.84 -21.26
C ALA A 65 -15.82 22.77 -20.39
N THR A 66 -16.17 22.32 -19.19
CA THR A 66 -16.83 23.19 -18.20
C THR A 66 -15.82 24.17 -17.58
N PRO A 67 -16.27 25.31 -17.01
CA PRO A 67 -15.38 26.23 -16.29
C PRO A 67 -14.57 25.55 -15.17
N GLU A 68 -15.17 24.60 -14.48
CA GLU A 68 -14.51 23.82 -13.43
C GLU A 68 -13.40 22.94 -14.01
N GLN A 69 -13.65 22.25 -15.13
CA GLN A 69 -12.65 21.42 -15.81
C GLN A 69 -11.47 22.26 -16.33
N LEU A 70 -11.73 23.45 -16.86
CA LEU A 70 -10.67 24.37 -17.28
C LEU A 70 -9.84 24.87 -16.10
N THR A 71 -10.48 25.12 -14.96
CA THR A 71 -9.79 25.52 -13.73
C THR A 71 -8.90 24.39 -13.22
N GLN A 72 -9.44 23.17 -13.11
CA GLN A 72 -8.68 21.98 -12.70
C GLN A 72 -7.51 21.68 -13.64
N LEU A 73 -7.72 21.80 -14.96
CA LEU A 73 -6.64 21.65 -15.94
C LEU A 73 -5.54 22.69 -15.72
N ARG A 74 -5.91 23.95 -15.50
CA ARG A 74 -4.94 25.03 -15.26
C ARG A 74 -4.14 24.78 -13.99
N GLU A 75 -4.80 24.41 -12.89
CA GLU A 75 -4.16 24.07 -11.62
C GLU A 75 -3.17 22.90 -11.80
N PHE A 76 -3.59 21.84 -12.51
CA PHE A 76 -2.73 20.70 -12.81
C PHE A 76 -1.49 21.08 -13.63
N LEU A 77 -1.64 21.92 -14.66
CA LEU A 77 -0.52 22.39 -15.48
C LEU A 77 0.45 23.32 -14.71
N GLN A 78 -0.08 24.04 -13.71
CA GLN A 78 0.70 24.91 -12.83
C GLN A 78 1.40 24.13 -11.71
N GLN A 79 0.92 22.94 -11.36
CA GLN A 79 1.46 22.14 -10.28
C GLN A 79 2.97 21.89 -10.47
N ARG A 80 3.71 22.08 -9.37
CA ARG A 80 5.14 21.83 -9.27
C ARG A 80 5.38 20.77 -8.22
N PHE A 81 6.27 19.84 -8.54
CA PHE A 81 6.69 18.78 -7.63
C PHE A 81 8.17 18.94 -7.32
N ASP A 82 8.50 18.86 -6.05
CA ASP A 82 9.87 18.85 -5.56
C ASP A 82 10.38 17.41 -5.58
N VAL A 83 11.02 17.03 -6.68
CA VAL A 83 11.56 15.68 -6.90
C VAL A 83 12.93 15.80 -7.56
N THR A 84 13.85 14.92 -7.16
CA THR A 84 15.20 14.90 -7.73
C THR A 84 15.25 14.02 -8.99
N PRO A 85 16.21 14.26 -9.90
CA PRO A 85 16.46 13.35 -11.03
C PRO A 85 16.74 11.92 -10.59
N THR A 86 17.46 11.76 -9.48
CA THR A 86 17.77 10.44 -8.89
C THR A 86 16.50 9.73 -8.44
N PHE A 87 15.59 10.42 -7.75
CA PHE A 87 14.31 9.87 -7.33
C PHE A 87 13.49 9.38 -8.53
N ILE A 88 13.34 10.21 -9.57
CA ILE A 88 12.60 9.83 -10.78
C ILE A 88 13.30 8.70 -11.54
N SER A 89 14.63 8.71 -11.61
CA SER A 89 15.41 7.61 -12.18
C SER A 89 15.10 6.30 -11.43
N GLN A 90 15.22 6.28 -10.10
CA GLN A 90 14.97 5.08 -9.31
C GLN A 90 13.53 4.56 -9.42
N ILE A 91 12.54 5.43 -9.54
CA ILE A 91 11.16 4.99 -9.83
C ILE A 91 11.09 4.39 -11.22
N THR A 92 11.53 5.12 -12.25
CA THR A 92 11.34 4.73 -13.66
C THR A 92 12.17 3.52 -14.10
N TYR A 93 13.23 3.18 -13.37
CA TYR A 93 14.04 1.96 -13.56
C TYR A 93 13.66 0.82 -12.60
N SER A 94 12.78 1.05 -11.62
CA SER A 94 12.27 -0.05 -10.78
C SER A 94 11.41 -1.01 -11.61
N PRO A 95 11.35 -2.31 -11.30
CA PRO A 95 10.50 -3.28 -12.01
C PRO A 95 9.04 -2.83 -12.17
N ILE A 96 8.44 -2.35 -11.09
CA ILE A 96 7.08 -1.78 -11.09
C ILE A 96 7.00 -0.54 -11.99
N GLY A 97 7.98 0.36 -11.89
CA GLY A 97 8.04 1.56 -12.71
C GLY A 97 8.21 1.28 -14.21
N GLU A 98 8.96 0.25 -14.59
CA GLU A 98 9.07 -0.18 -15.98
C GLU A 98 7.71 -0.65 -16.50
N GLN A 99 6.99 -1.48 -15.74
CA GLN A 99 5.65 -1.94 -16.11
C GLN A 99 4.65 -0.79 -16.26
N VAL A 100 4.69 0.18 -15.33
CA VAL A 100 3.83 1.38 -15.40
C VAL A 100 4.18 2.23 -16.63
N LEU A 101 5.46 2.48 -16.88
CA LEU A 101 5.90 3.25 -18.05
C LEU A 101 5.56 2.56 -19.36
N GLN A 102 5.63 1.23 -19.40
CA GLN A 102 5.32 0.47 -20.62
C GLN A 102 3.85 0.69 -21.00
N ARG A 103 2.95 0.60 -20.01
CA ARG A 103 1.51 0.83 -20.18
C ARG A 103 1.19 2.28 -20.52
N LEU A 104 1.83 3.23 -19.83
CA LEU A 104 1.71 4.64 -20.20
C LEU A 104 2.22 4.91 -21.61
N GLY A 105 3.24 4.18 -22.05
CA GLY A 105 3.76 4.25 -23.41
C GLY A 105 2.81 3.71 -24.48
N ASP A 106 1.85 2.84 -24.14
CA ASP A 106 0.81 2.38 -25.08
C ASP A 106 -0.19 3.50 -25.38
N ILE A 107 -0.43 4.39 -24.40
CA ILE A 107 -1.23 5.60 -24.53
C ILE A 107 -0.41 6.73 -25.16
N VAL A 108 0.77 7.02 -24.60
CA VAL A 108 1.63 8.13 -24.99
C VAL A 108 2.72 7.60 -25.92
N GLN A 109 2.56 7.85 -27.21
CA GLN A 109 3.40 7.35 -28.29
C GLN A 109 4.31 8.44 -28.86
N THR A 110 5.40 8.00 -29.49
CA THR A 110 6.27 8.86 -30.30
C THR A 110 5.62 9.20 -31.64
N ASP A 111 6.22 10.11 -32.43
CA ASP A 111 5.74 10.46 -33.77
C ASP A 111 5.60 9.27 -34.71
N SER A 112 6.48 8.27 -34.54
CA SER A 112 6.46 7.02 -35.29
C SER A 112 5.35 6.04 -34.85
N ARG A 113 4.44 6.48 -33.96
CA ARG A 113 3.36 5.66 -33.35
C ARG A 113 3.89 4.43 -32.60
N ARG A 114 5.14 4.49 -32.14
CA ARG A 114 5.74 3.49 -31.26
C ARG A 114 5.44 3.82 -29.82
N ASN A 115 5.36 2.77 -28.99
CA ASN A 115 5.21 2.88 -27.55
C ASN A 115 6.23 3.89 -26.98
N GLY A 116 5.75 4.85 -26.18
CA GLY A 116 6.56 5.96 -25.68
C GLY A 116 7.37 5.66 -24.42
N PHE A 117 7.50 4.41 -23.97
CA PHE A 117 8.24 4.02 -22.77
C PHE A 117 9.58 4.77 -22.59
N TYR A 118 10.49 4.66 -23.57
CA TYR A 118 11.81 5.31 -23.49
C TYR A 118 11.71 6.84 -23.54
N ALA A 119 10.75 7.36 -24.32
CA ALA A 119 10.51 8.78 -24.47
C ALA A 119 9.98 9.40 -23.17
N LEU A 120 9.00 8.76 -22.53
CA LEU A 120 8.45 9.10 -21.22
C LEU A 120 9.54 9.05 -20.15
N ARG A 121 10.30 7.95 -20.06
CA ARG A 121 11.40 7.82 -19.09
C ARG A 121 12.38 8.97 -19.19
N SER A 122 12.87 9.25 -20.40
CA SER A 122 13.78 10.37 -20.65
C SER A 122 13.17 11.71 -20.26
N ALA A 123 11.93 11.96 -20.69
CA ALA A 123 11.21 13.21 -20.41
C ALA A 123 11.04 13.46 -18.91
N LEU A 124 10.65 12.43 -18.15
CA LEU A 124 10.46 12.50 -16.71
C LEU A 124 11.78 12.83 -15.99
N ILE A 125 12.87 12.13 -16.31
CA ILE A 125 14.19 12.34 -15.69
C ILE A 125 14.72 13.74 -16.01
N LEU A 126 14.68 14.15 -17.28
CA LEU A 126 15.14 15.48 -17.71
C LEU A 126 14.30 16.62 -17.12
N SER A 127 13.01 16.38 -16.88
CA SER A 127 12.12 17.37 -16.25
C SER A 127 12.43 17.59 -14.78
N ALA A 128 12.81 16.53 -14.05
CA ALA A 128 13.25 16.64 -12.67
C ALA A 128 14.60 17.35 -12.53
N ALA A 129 15.40 17.41 -13.60
CA ALA A 129 16.69 18.12 -13.61
C ALA A 129 16.54 19.64 -13.86
N LYS A 130 15.33 20.14 -14.12
CA LYS A 130 15.10 21.57 -14.37
C LYS A 130 15.13 22.37 -13.06
N PRO A 131 15.82 23.53 -13.02
CA PRO A 131 15.84 24.40 -11.83
C PRO A 131 14.44 24.87 -11.37
N GLN A 132 13.47 24.89 -12.27
CA GLN A 132 12.09 25.34 -12.01
C GLN A 132 11.20 24.23 -11.42
N GLY A 133 11.76 23.05 -11.13
CA GLY A 133 11.06 21.89 -10.60
C GLY A 133 10.39 21.02 -11.66
N PHE A 134 9.87 19.87 -11.22
CA PHE A 134 9.16 18.92 -12.06
C PHE A 134 7.73 19.39 -12.33
N SER A 135 7.29 19.36 -13.59
CA SER A 135 5.91 19.72 -13.99
C SER A 135 5.49 19.03 -15.28
N VAL A 136 4.18 18.94 -15.51
CA VAL A 136 3.60 18.35 -16.73
C VAL A 136 4.10 19.08 -17.98
N ILE A 137 4.13 20.42 -17.96
CA ILE A 137 4.65 21.22 -19.08
C ILE A 137 6.12 20.87 -19.35
N ASN A 138 6.95 20.71 -18.32
CA ASN A 138 8.34 20.31 -18.51
C ASN A 138 8.43 18.90 -19.11
N VAL A 139 7.59 17.96 -18.68
CA VAL A 139 7.56 16.59 -19.25
C VAL A 139 7.24 16.64 -20.73
N LEU A 140 6.22 17.40 -21.13
CA LEU A 140 5.88 17.61 -22.54
C LEU A 140 7.07 18.19 -23.31
N ARG A 141 7.71 19.25 -22.79
CA ARG A 141 8.86 19.91 -23.42
C ARG A 141 10.12 19.05 -23.49
N ASN A 142 10.31 18.07 -22.60
CA ASN A 142 11.47 17.18 -22.64
C ASN A 142 11.15 15.83 -23.29
N PHE A 143 9.95 15.66 -23.88
CA PHE A 143 9.60 14.46 -24.63
C PHE A 143 10.39 14.44 -25.96
N PRO A 144 11.20 13.40 -26.24
CA PRO A 144 12.19 13.38 -27.34
C PRO A 144 11.57 13.04 -28.70
N SER A 145 10.52 13.77 -29.08
CA SER A 145 9.81 13.67 -30.36
C SER A 145 9.21 15.04 -30.68
N ASP A 146 9.11 15.42 -31.96
CA ASP A 146 8.51 16.71 -32.34
C ASP A 146 7.03 16.79 -31.92
N ASN A 147 6.35 15.65 -31.89
CA ASN A 147 4.99 15.55 -31.46
C ASN A 147 4.73 14.29 -30.61
N LEU A 148 4.01 14.51 -29.51
CA LEU A 148 3.55 13.49 -28.58
C LEU A 148 2.19 13.01 -29.06
N ARG A 149 2.10 11.73 -29.43
CA ARG A 149 0.85 11.15 -29.95
C ARG A 149 0.10 10.43 -28.84
N LEU A 150 -1.19 10.68 -28.72
CA LEU A 150 -2.07 9.97 -27.81
C LEU A 150 -2.85 8.90 -28.59
N ASN A 151 -2.73 7.65 -28.16
CA ASN A 151 -3.50 6.54 -28.66
C ASN A 151 -4.89 6.57 -28.02
N PHE A 152 -5.87 7.11 -28.75
CA PHE A 152 -7.22 7.29 -28.24
C PHE A 152 -7.90 5.97 -27.85
N SER A 153 -7.80 4.94 -28.68
CA SER A 153 -8.43 3.63 -28.44
C SER A 153 -7.91 3.00 -27.15
N GLU A 154 -6.60 3.11 -26.91
CA GLU A 154 -5.98 2.61 -25.68
C GLU A 154 -6.38 3.46 -24.46
N GLY A 155 -6.42 4.79 -24.63
CA GLY A 155 -6.90 5.70 -23.58
C GLY A 155 -8.33 5.39 -23.15
N VAL A 156 -9.25 5.18 -24.10
CA VAL A 156 -10.65 4.81 -23.82
C VAL A 156 -10.72 3.45 -23.12
N ARG A 157 -9.99 2.45 -23.60
CA ARG A 157 -9.94 1.11 -22.99
C ARG A 157 -9.57 1.18 -21.51
N ILE A 158 -8.51 1.92 -21.18
CA ILE A 158 -8.05 2.08 -19.79
C ILE A 158 -9.08 2.83 -18.93
N VAL A 159 -9.71 3.88 -19.46
CA VAL A 159 -10.78 4.61 -18.76
C VAL A 159 -11.99 3.71 -18.49
N ASP A 160 -12.38 2.89 -19.47
CA ASP A 160 -13.49 1.93 -19.32
C ASP A 160 -13.16 0.85 -18.29
N ASP A 161 -11.94 0.30 -18.29
CA ASP A 161 -11.47 -0.69 -17.33
C ASP A 161 -11.45 -0.11 -15.90
N LEU A 162 -10.90 1.10 -15.72
CA LEU A 162 -10.90 1.77 -14.42
C LEU A 162 -12.33 2.07 -13.94
N SER A 163 -13.19 2.57 -14.84
CA SER A 163 -14.59 2.85 -14.52
C SER A 163 -15.34 1.60 -14.08
N ARG A 164 -15.08 0.45 -14.73
CA ARG A 164 -15.66 -0.84 -14.36
C ARG A 164 -15.18 -1.30 -12.99
N LEU A 165 -13.88 -1.17 -12.70
CA LEU A 165 -13.31 -1.52 -11.40
C LEU A 165 -13.91 -0.68 -10.26
N THR A 166 -14.01 0.64 -10.45
CA THR A 166 -14.61 1.55 -9.46
C THR A 166 -16.09 1.24 -9.26
N LYS A 167 -16.88 1.07 -10.33
CA LYS A 167 -18.30 0.70 -10.22
C LYS A 167 -18.50 -0.63 -9.50
N ASN A 168 -17.71 -1.65 -9.84
CA ASN A 168 -17.76 -2.96 -9.18
C ASN A 168 -17.42 -2.84 -7.69
N ARG A 169 -16.39 -2.05 -7.35
CA ARG A 169 -16.05 -1.76 -5.96
C ARG A 169 -17.21 -1.09 -5.23
N ASP A 170 -17.74 -0.01 -5.79
CA ASP A 170 -18.81 0.78 -5.16
C ASP A 170 -20.06 -0.08 -4.93
N ARG A 171 -20.41 -0.91 -5.91
CA ARG A 171 -21.50 -1.88 -5.79
C ARG A 171 -21.28 -2.87 -4.64
N VAL A 172 -20.10 -3.51 -4.60
CA VAL A 172 -19.77 -4.48 -3.54
C VAL A 172 -19.77 -3.83 -2.16
N VAL A 173 -19.13 -2.67 -2.02
CA VAL A 173 -19.09 -1.92 -0.76
C VAL A 173 -20.50 -1.52 -0.32
N ALA A 174 -21.32 -0.98 -1.22
CA ALA A 174 -22.69 -0.59 -0.90
C ALA A 174 -23.55 -1.78 -0.46
N SER A 175 -23.45 -2.93 -1.14
CA SER A 175 -24.18 -4.14 -0.75
C SER A 175 -23.73 -4.68 0.61
N LEU A 176 -22.43 -4.66 0.91
CA LEU A 176 -21.91 -5.04 2.23
C LEU A 176 -22.34 -4.05 3.34
N GLN A 177 -22.47 -2.77 3.03
CA GLN A 177 -23.00 -1.78 3.99
C GLN A 177 -24.48 -2.05 4.29
N GLN A 178 -25.30 -2.22 3.25
CA GLN A 178 -26.73 -2.51 3.41
C GLN A 178 -26.99 -3.81 4.17
N GLY A 179 -26.23 -4.87 3.86
CA GLY A 179 -26.34 -6.14 4.56
C GLY A 179 -25.91 -6.06 6.02
N ALA A 180 -24.87 -5.28 6.35
CA ALA A 180 -24.46 -5.07 7.74
C ALA A 180 -25.56 -4.38 8.55
N VAL A 181 -26.20 -3.34 8.00
CA VAL A 181 -27.32 -2.63 8.65
C VAL A 181 -28.50 -3.59 8.87
N ALA A 182 -28.85 -4.42 7.90
CA ALA A 182 -29.92 -5.40 8.04
C ALA A 182 -29.67 -6.40 9.19
N GLN A 183 -28.42 -6.79 9.44
CA GLN A 183 -28.04 -7.70 10.54
C GLN A 183 -28.17 -7.04 11.92
N THR A 184 -28.16 -5.70 12.02
CA THR A 184 -28.30 -4.99 13.30
C THR A 184 -29.70 -5.07 13.90
N VAL A 185 -30.74 -5.17 13.06
CA VAL A 185 -32.15 -5.22 13.47
C VAL A 185 -32.48 -6.51 14.25
N VAL A 186 -31.63 -7.53 14.14
CA VAL A 186 -31.83 -8.86 14.75
C VAL A 186 -31.18 -8.96 16.14
N SER A 187 -30.27 -8.05 16.52
CA SER A 187 -29.53 -8.14 17.78
C SER A 187 -30.14 -7.29 18.90
N ASN A 188 -30.66 -7.94 19.95
CA ASN A 188 -31.22 -7.31 21.16
C ASN A 188 -30.18 -7.07 22.28
N GLU A 189 -28.88 -6.97 21.97
CA GLU A 189 -27.85 -6.78 23.00
C GLU A 189 -27.84 -5.34 23.53
N ASN A 190 -27.84 -5.20 24.86
CA ASN A 190 -27.77 -3.88 25.50
C ASN A 190 -26.33 -3.36 25.54
N LEU A 191 -25.89 -2.80 24.41
CA LEU A 191 -24.54 -2.27 24.22
C LEU A 191 -24.16 -1.15 25.21
N SER A 192 -25.15 -0.43 25.77
CA SER A 192 -24.90 0.67 26.73
C SER A 192 -24.26 0.22 28.05
N LYS A 193 -24.31 -1.09 28.36
CA LYS A 193 -23.68 -1.66 29.56
C LYS A 193 -22.25 -2.16 29.31
N LEU A 194 -21.80 -2.22 28.06
CA LEU A 194 -20.47 -2.68 27.71
C LEU A 194 -19.43 -1.57 27.98
N PRO A 195 -18.30 -1.88 28.62
CA PRO A 195 -17.15 -0.97 28.68
C PRO A 195 -16.72 -0.47 27.30
N ASP A 196 -16.38 0.81 27.19
CA ASP A 196 -15.89 1.37 25.94
C ASP A 196 -14.43 0.97 25.69
N LEU A 197 -14.22 -0.01 24.79
CA LEU A 197 -12.88 -0.50 24.43
C LEU A 197 -12.04 0.49 23.60
N ARG A 198 -12.60 1.65 23.21
CA ARG A 198 -11.85 2.74 22.56
C ARG A 198 -10.97 3.50 23.57
N SER A 199 -11.36 3.49 24.85
CA SER A 199 -10.59 4.12 25.93
C SER A 199 -9.41 3.25 26.35
N PRO A 200 -8.27 3.80 26.81
CA PRO A 200 -7.16 3.01 27.31
C PRO A 200 -7.56 2.08 28.46
N GLY A 201 -6.92 0.92 28.53
CA GLY A 201 -7.09 -0.03 29.62
C GLY A 201 -6.39 0.41 30.91
N LYS A 202 -6.42 -0.48 31.92
CA LYS A 202 -5.97 -0.16 33.28
C LYS A 202 -4.50 -0.45 33.56
N PHE A 203 -3.79 -1.14 32.66
CA PHE A 203 -2.39 -1.46 32.85
C PHE A 203 -1.51 -0.25 32.58
N ARG A 204 -0.56 0.00 33.49
CA ARG A 204 0.64 0.75 33.15
C ARG A 204 1.58 -0.16 32.34
N TRP A 205 2.43 0.43 31.52
CA TRP A 205 3.38 -0.31 30.70
C TRP A 205 4.67 0.50 30.53
N GLN A 206 5.72 -0.19 30.09
CA GLN A 206 7.02 0.38 29.78
C GLN A 206 7.53 -0.16 28.43
N ILE A 207 8.50 0.51 27.82
CA ILE A 207 9.15 0.03 26.59
C ILE A 207 10.49 -0.60 26.96
N VAL A 208 10.73 -1.82 26.46
CA VAL A 208 12.04 -2.48 26.47
C VAL A 208 12.55 -2.49 25.04
N ASN A 209 13.53 -1.64 24.74
CA ASN A 209 14.16 -1.60 23.41
C ASN A 209 15.34 -2.58 23.35
N PHE A 210 15.43 -3.31 22.25
CA PHE A 210 16.61 -4.12 21.94
C PHE A 210 16.79 -4.23 20.42
N THR A 211 17.91 -4.80 19.98
CA THR A 211 18.17 -5.09 18.58
C THR A 211 18.52 -6.56 18.46
N LEU A 212 17.72 -7.28 17.68
CA LEU A 212 17.98 -8.67 17.32
C LEU A 212 18.97 -8.72 16.15
N ASN A 213 20.03 -9.52 16.30
CA ASN A 213 21.00 -9.79 15.24
C ASN A 213 20.76 -11.19 14.68
N ASP A 214 20.19 -11.28 13.48
CA ASP A 214 20.14 -12.52 12.72
C ASP A 214 21.41 -12.63 11.89
N THR A 215 22.39 -13.36 12.40
CA THR A 215 23.70 -13.56 11.75
C THR A 215 23.60 -14.46 10.52
N GLN A 216 22.61 -15.35 10.45
CA GLN A 216 22.45 -16.27 9.32
C GLN A 216 21.98 -15.53 8.07
N ARG A 217 21.08 -14.55 8.24
CA ARG A 217 20.56 -13.73 7.14
C ARG A 217 21.21 -12.35 7.04
N ASN A 218 22.18 -12.05 7.92
CA ASN A 218 22.85 -10.75 8.04
C ASN A 218 21.86 -9.58 8.21
N ARG A 219 20.89 -9.75 9.12
CA ARG A 219 19.83 -8.76 9.38
C ARG A 219 19.92 -8.24 10.80
N ARG A 220 19.71 -6.93 10.95
CA ARG A 220 19.55 -6.26 12.25
C ARG A 220 18.12 -5.78 12.38
N LEU A 221 17.42 -6.26 13.40
CA LEU A 221 16.01 -6.00 13.63
C LEU A 221 15.87 -5.19 14.94
N PRO A 222 15.81 -3.86 14.87
CA PRO A 222 15.37 -3.04 15.99
C PRO A 222 13.96 -3.44 16.45
N VAL A 223 13.77 -3.61 17.76
CA VAL A 223 12.50 -4.05 18.36
C VAL A 223 12.15 -3.15 19.53
N ASP A 224 10.89 -2.76 19.59
CA ASP A 224 10.29 -2.05 20.71
C ASP A 224 9.25 -2.98 21.37
N LEU A 225 9.54 -3.45 22.59
CA LEU A 225 8.63 -4.31 23.37
C LEU A 225 7.87 -3.48 24.40
N TYR A 226 6.59 -3.25 24.16
CA TYR A 226 5.67 -2.62 25.10
C TYR A 226 5.22 -3.67 26.12
N LEU A 227 5.69 -3.54 27.36
CA LEU A 227 5.52 -4.54 28.40
C LEU A 227 4.60 -4.03 29.51
N PRO A 228 3.43 -4.66 29.74
CA PRO A 228 2.56 -4.33 30.86
C PRO A 228 3.25 -4.56 32.21
N GLN A 229 2.89 -3.75 33.18
CA GLN A 229 3.33 -3.87 34.56
C GLN A 229 2.18 -4.42 35.40
N ALA A 230 2.46 -5.46 36.19
CA ALA A 230 1.50 -5.96 37.16
C ALA A 230 1.26 -4.88 38.24
N ASN A 231 0.00 -4.53 38.48
CA ASN A 231 -0.39 -3.67 39.59
C ASN A 231 -1.40 -4.42 40.50
N THR A 232 -1.48 -4.03 41.77
CA THR A 232 -2.39 -4.64 42.77
C THR A 232 -3.86 -4.56 42.36
N ASP A 233 -4.22 -3.56 41.54
CA ASP A 233 -5.60 -3.25 41.15
C ASP A 233 -6.03 -3.87 39.81
N THR A 234 -5.12 -4.58 39.10
CA THR A 234 -5.41 -5.19 37.78
C THR A 234 -5.56 -6.71 37.88
N GLN A 235 -6.60 -7.27 37.24
CA GLN A 235 -6.86 -8.72 37.26
C GLN A 235 -5.90 -9.58 36.44
N GLY A 236 -5.01 -8.99 35.62
CA GLY A 236 -4.00 -9.75 34.87
C GLY A 236 -2.64 -9.73 35.55
N LYS A 237 -2.07 -10.91 35.76
CA LYS A 237 -0.69 -11.10 36.22
C LYS A 237 0.14 -11.70 35.08
N PRO A 238 1.46 -11.47 35.04
CA PRO A 238 2.32 -12.19 34.12
C PRO A 238 2.20 -13.71 34.33
N PRO A 239 2.41 -14.52 33.28
CA PRO A 239 2.87 -14.12 31.95
C PRO A 239 1.78 -13.47 31.09
N PHE A 240 2.11 -12.39 30.39
CA PHE A 240 1.19 -11.64 29.53
C PHE A 240 1.15 -12.25 28.12
N PRO A 241 -0.03 -12.33 27.48
CA PRO A 241 -0.13 -12.72 26.07
C PRO A 241 0.68 -11.78 25.18
N LEU A 242 1.32 -12.33 24.15
CA LEU A 242 2.20 -11.58 23.26
C LEU A 242 1.47 -11.24 21.95
N VAL A 243 1.69 -10.03 21.45
CA VAL A 243 1.24 -9.58 20.13
C VAL A 243 2.45 -9.07 19.37
N VAL A 244 2.66 -9.56 18.14
CA VAL A 244 3.68 -9.01 17.24
C VAL A 244 3.02 -8.08 16.22
N ILE A 245 3.59 -6.91 15.97
CA ILE A 245 3.11 -5.98 14.94
C ILE A 245 4.14 -5.83 13.81
N SER A 246 3.70 -6.07 12.56
CA SER A 246 4.49 -5.92 11.34
C SER A 246 4.00 -4.74 10.49
N HIS A 247 4.88 -3.80 10.18
CA HIS A 247 4.56 -2.57 9.44
C HIS A 247 4.31 -2.80 7.93
N GLY A 248 3.90 -1.78 7.18
CA GLY A 248 3.76 -1.87 5.72
C GLY A 248 5.09 -1.85 4.96
N ILE A 249 5.05 -1.88 3.63
CA ILE A 249 6.23 -1.54 2.82
C ILE A 249 6.55 -0.04 2.94
N ALA A 250 7.82 0.34 2.93
CA ALA A 250 8.28 1.74 3.10
C ALA A 250 7.78 2.43 4.39
N SER A 251 7.33 1.64 5.35
CA SER A 251 6.86 2.05 6.69
C SER A 251 7.88 1.62 7.74
N ASP A 252 7.58 1.84 9.01
CA ASP A 252 8.51 1.61 10.12
C ASP A 252 7.75 1.10 11.36
N ARG A 253 8.50 0.73 12.38
CA ARG A 253 7.95 0.29 13.68
C ARG A 253 7.16 1.36 14.44
N TYR A 254 7.16 2.62 14.00
CA TYR A 254 6.44 3.71 14.69
C TYR A 254 5.00 3.88 14.20
N SER A 255 4.70 3.34 13.03
CA SER A 255 3.40 3.46 12.36
C SER A 255 2.21 2.90 13.17
N PHE A 256 2.46 2.07 14.19
CA PHE A 256 1.43 1.47 15.04
C PHE A 256 1.65 1.71 16.55
N ILE A 257 2.40 2.75 16.93
CA ILE A 257 2.59 3.11 18.35
C ILE A 257 1.23 3.21 19.06
N TYR A 258 0.27 3.97 18.49
CA TYR A 258 -1.04 4.18 19.09
C TYR A 258 -1.78 2.87 19.41
N LEU A 259 -1.56 1.82 18.61
CA LEU A 259 -2.18 0.51 18.79
C LEU A 259 -1.38 -0.33 19.80
N ALA A 260 -0.05 -0.31 19.72
CA ALA A 260 0.82 -1.01 20.67
C ALA A 260 0.60 -0.51 22.10
N GLU A 261 0.55 0.80 22.31
CA GLU A 261 0.25 1.42 23.61
C GLU A 261 -1.13 1.05 24.12
N HIS A 262 -2.13 1.05 23.23
CA HIS A 262 -3.50 0.67 23.58
C HIS A 262 -3.55 -0.79 24.03
N LEU A 263 -3.01 -1.72 23.25
CA LEU A 263 -2.98 -3.14 23.60
C LEU A 263 -2.19 -3.40 24.90
N ALA A 264 -1.07 -2.70 25.10
CA ALA A 264 -0.29 -2.77 26.34
C ALA A 264 -1.11 -2.30 27.56
N SER A 265 -1.91 -1.25 27.42
CA SER A 265 -2.82 -0.79 28.48
C SER A 265 -3.93 -1.82 28.81
N TYR A 266 -4.21 -2.76 27.91
CA TYR A 266 -5.13 -3.89 28.12
C TYR A 266 -4.45 -5.18 28.61
N GLY A 267 -3.14 -5.15 28.86
CA GLY A 267 -2.39 -6.28 29.42
C GLY A 267 -1.83 -7.25 28.37
N PHE A 268 -1.69 -6.83 27.12
CA PHE A 268 -0.92 -7.56 26.11
C PHE A 268 0.52 -7.06 26.08
N ALA A 269 1.51 -7.95 26.11
CA ALA A 269 2.86 -7.57 25.70
C ALA A 269 2.85 -7.38 24.17
N VAL A 270 3.43 -6.28 23.67
CA VAL A 270 3.43 -5.98 22.23
C VAL A 270 4.84 -5.78 21.74
N ALA A 271 5.30 -6.66 20.84
CA ALA A 271 6.60 -6.52 20.18
C ALA A 271 6.40 -5.93 18.78
N VAL A 272 6.97 -4.75 18.54
CA VAL A 272 6.97 -4.11 17.23
C VAL A 272 8.39 -4.15 16.67
N LEU A 273 8.56 -4.76 15.51
CA LEU A 273 9.87 -4.96 14.87
C LEU A 273 10.01 -4.18 13.57
N GLU A 274 11.26 -3.91 13.24
CA GLU A 274 11.67 -3.28 11.99
C GLU A 274 12.11 -4.34 10.96
N HIS A 275 11.67 -4.21 9.71
CA HIS A 275 12.08 -5.09 8.59
C HIS A 275 13.07 -4.36 7.67
N PRO A 276 14.40 -4.57 7.82
CA PRO A 276 15.42 -3.72 7.21
C PRO A 276 15.48 -3.78 5.67
N GLY A 277 14.94 -4.81 5.03
CA GLY A 277 14.95 -4.93 3.57
C GLY A 277 13.81 -4.19 2.87
N SER A 278 12.80 -3.73 3.59
CA SER A 278 11.61 -3.08 3.00
C SER A 278 11.04 -1.91 3.82
N ASN A 279 11.78 -1.44 4.84
CA ASN A 279 11.34 -0.33 5.66
C ASN A 279 11.57 1.06 5.06
N ALA A 280 11.09 2.07 5.78
CA ALA A 280 11.20 3.47 5.40
C ALA A 280 12.65 3.87 5.05
N LYS A 281 13.60 3.55 5.94
CA LYS A 281 15.02 3.87 5.74
C LYS A 281 15.60 3.24 4.48
N ARG A 282 15.26 1.98 4.18
CA ARG A 282 15.71 1.30 2.95
C ARG A 282 15.18 2.01 1.70
N PHE A 283 13.92 2.41 1.70
CA PHE A 283 13.34 3.15 0.58
C PHE A 283 13.94 4.57 0.43
N GLU A 284 14.20 5.27 1.53
CA GLU A 284 14.89 6.57 1.49
C GLU A 284 16.28 6.43 0.84
N GLN A 285 17.06 5.43 1.26
CA GLN A 285 18.36 5.13 0.66
C GLN A 285 18.25 4.72 -0.81
N TYR A 286 17.27 3.89 -1.16
CA TYR A 286 17.03 3.48 -2.55
C TYR A 286 16.76 4.69 -3.44
N PHE A 287 15.80 5.53 -3.06
CA PHE A 287 15.44 6.72 -3.84
C PHE A 287 16.53 7.79 -3.90
N ALA A 288 17.40 7.84 -2.88
CA ALA A 288 18.61 8.66 -2.90
C ALA A 288 19.75 8.07 -3.76
N GLY A 289 19.59 6.86 -4.31
CA GLY A 289 20.64 6.15 -5.06
C GLY A 289 21.76 5.58 -4.19
N LEU A 290 21.51 5.41 -2.89
CA LEU A 290 22.46 4.90 -1.90
C LEU A 290 22.25 3.42 -1.56
N ALA A 291 21.20 2.80 -2.07
CA ALA A 291 20.92 1.38 -1.90
C ALA A 291 20.27 0.78 -3.16
N SER A 292 20.35 -0.55 -3.28
CA SER A 292 19.57 -1.32 -4.25
C SER A 292 18.07 -1.30 -3.91
N PRO A 293 17.18 -1.61 -4.87
CA PRO A 293 15.76 -1.76 -4.57
C PRO A 293 15.52 -2.82 -3.48
N PRO A 294 14.35 -2.79 -2.80
CA PRO A 294 13.91 -3.91 -1.96
C PRO A 294 13.93 -5.22 -2.75
N GLU A 295 14.35 -6.30 -2.09
CA GLU A 295 14.47 -7.59 -2.74
C GLU A 295 13.15 -8.37 -2.68
N PRO A 296 12.80 -9.14 -3.73
CA PRO A 296 11.67 -10.08 -3.69
C PRO A 296 11.73 -11.06 -2.51
N ARG A 297 12.93 -11.32 -1.98
CA ARG A 297 13.14 -12.17 -0.80
C ARG A 297 12.41 -11.65 0.44
N GLU A 298 11.99 -10.40 0.50
CA GLU A 298 11.18 -9.88 1.61
C GLU A 298 9.84 -10.62 1.79
N PHE A 299 9.29 -11.27 0.76
CA PHE A 299 8.13 -12.17 0.91
C PHE A 299 8.43 -13.38 1.81
N VAL A 300 9.71 -13.74 1.98
CA VAL A 300 10.20 -14.84 2.81
C VAL A 300 10.82 -14.31 4.09
N ASP A 301 11.68 -13.28 3.98
CA ASP A 301 12.46 -12.77 5.10
C ASP A 301 11.59 -12.10 6.17
N ARG A 302 10.48 -11.47 5.80
CA ARG A 302 9.61 -10.79 6.78
C ARG A 302 8.89 -11.75 7.73
N PRO A 303 8.26 -12.86 7.26
CA PRO A 303 7.80 -13.90 8.16
C PRO A 303 8.94 -14.49 9.01
N LEU A 304 10.09 -14.77 8.40
CA LEU A 304 11.25 -15.31 9.14
C LEU A 304 11.77 -14.34 10.23
N ASP A 305 11.75 -13.02 9.98
CA ASP A 305 12.11 -12.00 10.99
C ASP A 305 11.27 -12.13 12.25
N ILE A 306 9.97 -12.42 12.10
CA ILE A 306 9.08 -12.63 13.25
C ILE A 306 9.38 -13.96 13.93
N LYS A 307 9.67 -15.03 13.19
CA LYS A 307 10.04 -16.33 13.80
C LYS A 307 11.29 -16.19 14.66
N VAL A 308 12.32 -15.51 14.14
CA VAL A 308 13.57 -15.25 14.87
C VAL A 308 13.34 -14.31 16.06
N LEU A 309 12.47 -13.30 15.92
CA LEU A 309 12.04 -12.47 17.06
C LEU A 309 11.43 -13.32 18.18
N LEU A 310 10.52 -14.23 17.85
CA LEU A 310 9.86 -15.06 18.84
C LEU A 310 10.86 -16.03 19.50
N ASP A 311 11.79 -16.60 18.74
CA ASP A 311 12.87 -17.44 19.28
C ASP A 311 13.77 -16.65 20.24
N GLU A 312 14.13 -15.41 19.87
CA GLU A 312 14.94 -14.55 20.71
C GLU A 312 14.20 -14.11 21.98
N LEU A 313 12.90 -13.79 21.90
CA LEU A 313 12.11 -13.46 23.07
C LEU A 313 12.02 -14.66 24.04
N GLN A 314 11.91 -15.90 23.53
CA GLN A 314 11.96 -17.10 24.37
C GLN A 314 13.33 -17.26 25.04
N ARG A 315 14.42 -16.97 24.33
CA ARG A 315 15.78 -17.01 24.90
C ARG A 315 16.00 -15.90 25.94
N LEU A 316 15.50 -14.69 25.68
CA LEU A 316 15.60 -13.55 26.61
C LEU A 316 14.72 -13.76 27.85
N GLU A 317 13.59 -14.45 27.74
CA GLU A 317 12.77 -14.81 28.91
C GLU A 317 13.55 -15.67 29.92
N GLN A 318 14.51 -16.47 29.45
CA GLN A 318 15.37 -17.29 30.32
C GLN A 318 16.60 -16.54 30.86
N SER A 319 17.02 -15.45 30.21
CA SER A 319 18.33 -14.83 30.45
C SER A 319 18.30 -13.35 30.84
N ASP A 320 17.23 -12.62 30.54
CA ASP A 320 17.05 -11.21 30.88
C ASP A 320 16.07 -11.08 32.07
N PRO A 321 16.55 -10.63 33.24
CA PRO A 321 15.70 -10.43 34.43
C PRO A 321 14.51 -9.51 34.21
N ARG A 322 14.55 -8.63 33.18
CA ARG A 322 13.42 -7.76 32.82
C ARG A 322 12.26 -8.52 32.21
N LEU A 323 12.52 -9.67 31.56
CA LEU A 323 11.54 -10.46 30.81
C LEU A 323 11.19 -11.80 31.47
N GLN A 324 11.96 -12.26 32.45
CA GLN A 324 11.75 -13.54 33.12
C GLN A 324 10.33 -13.69 33.68
N GLY A 325 9.62 -14.73 33.22
CA GLY A 325 8.23 -15.03 33.58
C GLY A 325 7.19 -14.03 33.07
N LYS A 326 7.56 -13.08 32.20
CA LYS A 326 6.67 -11.98 31.77
C LYS A 326 5.85 -12.27 30.52
N LEU A 327 6.29 -13.18 29.65
CA LEU A 327 5.69 -13.39 28.32
C LEU A 327 5.06 -14.78 28.21
N ASN A 328 3.85 -14.85 27.63
CA ASN A 328 3.15 -16.11 27.40
C ASN A 328 3.29 -16.54 25.92
N PHE A 329 4.17 -17.50 25.66
CA PHE A 329 4.42 -18.03 24.32
C PHE A 329 3.37 -19.02 23.81
N GLN A 330 2.34 -19.35 24.61
CA GLN A 330 1.18 -20.14 24.17
C GLN A 330 0.04 -19.27 23.64
N GLN A 331 0.10 -17.96 23.88
CA GLN A 331 -0.92 -16.98 23.49
C GLN A 331 -0.25 -15.85 22.69
N ILE A 332 0.13 -16.16 21.45
CA ILE A 332 0.73 -15.19 20.53
C ILE A 332 -0.26 -14.79 19.43
N GLY A 333 -0.58 -13.50 19.35
CA GLY A 333 -1.29 -12.89 18.23
C GLY A 333 -0.32 -12.18 17.27
N ALA A 334 -0.73 -11.98 16.02
CA ALA A 334 0.02 -11.20 15.06
C ALA A 334 -0.87 -10.17 14.37
N ILE A 335 -0.38 -8.94 14.22
CA ILE A 335 -1.05 -7.83 13.53
C ILE A 335 -0.13 -7.35 12.43
N GLY A 336 -0.65 -7.11 11.24
CA GLY A 336 0.16 -6.55 10.17
C GLY A 336 -0.63 -5.73 9.17
N GLN A 337 0.01 -4.70 8.61
CA GLN A 337 -0.60 -3.83 7.61
C GLN A 337 0.04 -3.98 6.23
N SER A 338 -0.75 -4.01 5.15
CA SER A 338 -0.25 -4.11 3.77
C SER A 338 0.67 -5.31 3.57
N PHE A 339 1.95 -5.09 3.31
CA PHE A 339 2.95 -6.16 3.21
C PHE A 339 3.23 -6.85 4.58
N GLY A 340 3.03 -6.14 5.70
CA GLY A 340 2.92 -6.75 7.02
C GLY A 340 1.66 -7.61 7.18
N GLY A 341 0.56 -7.24 6.51
CA GLY A 341 -0.68 -8.02 6.45
C GLY A 341 -0.47 -9.37 5.73
N TYR A 342 0.22 -9.34 4.58
CA TYR A 342 0.76 -10.55 3.94
C TYR A 342 1.60 -11.37 4.93
N THR A 343 2.54 -10.71 5.61
CA THR A 343 3.48 -11.36 6.52
C THR A 343 2.76 -12.17 7.61
N VAL A 344 1.75 -11.58 8.25
CA VAL A 344 1.01 -12.25 9.33
C VAL A 344 0.04 -13.32 8.83
N LEU A 345 -0.53 -13.17 7.64
CA LEU A 345 -1.32 -14.25 6.99
C LEU A 345 -0.43 -15.45 6.64
N SER A 346 0.79 -15.21 6.16
CA SER A 346 1.76 -16.27 5.87
C SER A 346 2.18 -17.02 7.13
N LEU A 347 2.50 -16.29 8.22
CA LEU A 347 2.74 -16.88 9.54
C LEU A 347 1.55 -17.68 10.06
N GLY A 348 0.33 -17.27 9.73
CA GLY A 348 -0.90 -17.98 10.07
C GLY A 348 -1.18 -19.24 9.24
N GLY A 349 -0.39 -19.50 8.19
CA GLY A 349 -0.46 -20.72 7.38
C GLY A 349 -0.72 -20.49 5.89
N ALA A 350 -0.91 -19.24 5.44
CA ALA A 350 -1.07 -18.96 4.02
C ALA A 350 0.22 -19.24 3.24
N LYS A 351 0.15 -20.18 2.29
CA LYS A 351 1.28 -20.54 1.44
C LYS A 351 1.26 -19.75 0.14
N ILE A 352 2.43 -19.36 -0.34
CA ILE A 352 2.58 -18.72 -1.65
C ILE A 352 2.11 -19.71 -2.73
N ASN A 353 1.20 -19.26 -3.59
CA ASN A 353 0.74 -20.02 -4.74
C ASN A 353 1.42 -19.49 -6.01
N PHE A 354 2.60 -20.02 -6.30
CA PHE A 354 3.36 -19.66 -7.50
C PHE A 354 2.60 -19.92 -8.81
N ASN A 355 1.74 -20.94 -8.86
CA ASN A 355 0.97 -21.24 -10.08
C ASN A 355 -0.07 -20.15 -10.36
N GLN A 356 -0.86 -19.77 -9.35
CA GLN A 356 -1.82 -18.67 -9.46
C GLN A 356 -1.11 -17.34 -9.75
N LEU A 357 -0.02 -17.07 -9.03
CA LEU A 357 0.73 -15.83 -9.21
C LEU A 357 1.30 -15.72 -10.63
N ASN A 358 1.90 -16.79 -11.16
CA ASN A 358 2.40 -16.80 -12.54
C ASN A 358 1.28 -16.56 -13.57
N GLN A 359 0.07 -17.08 -13.33
CA GLN A 359 -1.08 -16.86 -14.20
C GLN A 359 -1.57 -15.41 -14.18
N ASP A 360 -1.70 -14.83 -12.99
CA ASP A 360 -2.21 -13.46 -12.83
C ASP A 360 -1.20 -12.40 -13.29
N CYS A 361 0.09 -12.70 -13.18
CA CYS A 361 1.21 -11.86 -13.60
C CYS A 361 1.55 -11.99 -15.10
N ASN A 362 0.66 -12.56 -15.91
CA ASN A 362 0.83 -12.66 -17.36
C ASN A 362 1.15 -11.27 -17.96
N PRO A 363 2.23 -11.10 -18.75
CA PRO A 363 2.56 -9.83 -19.41
C PRO A 363 1.44 -9.22 -20.27
N GLU A 364 0.50 -10.04 -20.77
CA GLU A 364 -0.67 -9.57 -21.52
C GLU A 364 -1.72 -8.89 -20.63
N ASN A 365 -1.62 -9.04 -19.31
CA ASN A 365 -2.52 -8.40 -18.35
C ASN A 365 -2.21 -6.90 -18.22
N SER A 366 -3.05 -6.05 -18.83
CA SER A 366 -2.93 -4.59 -18.77
C SER A 366 -3.49 -3.93 -17.48
N SER A 367 -3.69 -4.69 -16.39
CA SER A 367 -4.08 -4.17 -15.06
C SER A 367 -3.07 -3.21 -14.41
N LEU A 368 -3.45 -1.95 -14.16
CA LEU A 368 -2.66 -0.96 -13.40
C LEU A 368 -2.71 -1.20 -11.86
N ASN A 369 -3.11 -2.40 -11.42
CA ASN A 369 -3.20 -2.73 -10.00
C ASN A 369 -1.79 -2.84 -9.37
N ILE A 370 -1.40 -1.82 -8.61
CA ILE A 370 -0.08 -1.76 -7.95
C ILE A 370 0.11 -2.92 -6.95
N SER A 371 -0.96 -3.36 -6.28
CA SER A 371 -0.92 -4.54 -5.40
C SER A 371 -0.48 -5.78 -6.16
N LEU A 372 -1.03 -6.00 -7.36
CA LEU A 372 -0.69 -7.15 -8.18
C LEU A 372 0.74 -7.05 -8.67
N LEU A 373 1.18 -5.87 -9.14
CA LEU A 373 2.57 -5.66 -9.57
C LEU A 373 3.56 -5.96 -8.44
N LEU A 374 3.25 -5.54 -7.21
CA LEU A 374 4.07 -5.87 -6.04
C LEU A 374 4.08 -7.37 -5.75
N GLN A 375 2.93 -8.04 -5.81
CA GLN A 375 2.85 -9.50 -5.63
C GLN A 375 3.65 -10.25 -6.70
N CYS A 376 3.65 -9.77 -7.95
CA CYS A 376 4.38 -10.38 -9.06
C CYS A 376 5.90 -10.40 -8.85
N GLU A 377 6.46 -9.52 -8.03
CA GLU A 377 7.88 -9.57 -7.66
C GLU A 377 8.25 -10.93 -7.05
N ALA A 378 7.31 -11.59 -6.34
CA ALA A 378 7.54 -12.91 -5.77
C ALA A 378 7.79 -14.01 -6.83
N ASN A 379 7.44 -13.82 -8.10
CA ASN A 379 7.80 -14.77 -9.17
C ASN A 379 9.31 -14.84 -9.45
N GLN A 380 10.10 -13.90 -8.91
CA GLN A 380 11.57 -13.95 -8.95
C GLN A 380 12.15 -14.93 -7.91
N LEU A 381 11.33 -15.43 -6.99
CA LEU A 381 11.72 -16.46 -6.02
C LEU A 381 11.72 -17.85 -6.66
N LEU A 382 12.51 -18.76 -6.09
CA LEU A 382 12.43 -20.17 -6.46
C LEU A 382 11.08 -20.75 -6.02
N PRO A 383 10.29 -21.37 -6.92
CA PRO A 383 9.00 -21.95 -6.55
C PRO A 383 9.18 -23.14 -5.60
N GLN A 384 8.98 -22.92 -4.31
CA GLN A 384 9.09 -23.95 -3.26
C GLN A 384 8.23 -23.62 -2.03
N ASP A 385 8.03 -24.61 -1.16
CA ASP A 385 7.38 -24.38 0.13
C ASP A 385 8.40 -23.87 1.17
N TYR A 386 8.35 -22.57 1.45
CA TYR A 386 9.25 -21.89 2.37
C TYR A 386 8.98 -22.16 3.87
N GLN A 387 7.95 -22.94 4.23
CA GLN A 387 7.60 -23.28 5.63
C GLN A 387 7.47 -22.04 6.54
N LEU A 388 6.80 -21.00 6.03
CA LEU A 388 6.70 -19.69 6.68
C LEU A 388 5.75 -19.67 7.87
N GLN A 389 4.85 -20.64 7.99
CA GLN A 389 3.93 -20.76 9.13
C GLN A 389 4.71 -20.86 10.45
N ASP A 390 4.19 -20.22 11.50
CA ASP A 390 4.69 -20.39 12.86
C ASP A 390 3.56 -20.88 13.78
N SER A 391 3.72 -22.07 14.34
CA SER A 391 2.69 -22.73 15.14
C SER A 391 2.40 -22.04 16.47
N ARG A 392 3.26 -21.11 16.92
CA ARG A 392 3.02 -20.30 18.13
C ARG A 392 1.98 -19.21 17.90
N ILE A 393 1.80 -18.74 16.66
CA ILE A 393 0.77 -17.76 16.31
C ILE A 393 -0.61 -18.41 16.36
N LYS A 394 -1.54 -17.82 17.13
CA LYS A 394 -2.88 -18.35 17.39
C LYS A 394 -4.01 -17.50 16.85
N ALA A 395 -3.77 -16.24 16.50
CA ALA A 395 -4.77 -15.35 15.91
C ALA A 395 -4.09 -14.24 15.08
N VAL A 396 -4.73 -13.82 14.00
CA VAL A 396 -4.16 -12.82 13.06
C VAL A 396 -5.13 -11.66 12.82
N ILE A 397 -4.61 -10.43 12.86
CA ILE A 397 -5.29 -9.24 12.36
C ILE A 397 -4.52 -8.71 11.14
N ALA A 398 -5.12 -8.77 9.95
CA ALA A 398 -4.51 -8.33 8.71
C ALA A 398 -5.21 -7.06 8.21
N ILE A 399 -4.47 -5.95 8.15
CA ILE A 399 -4.98 -4.61 7.82
C ILE A 399 -4.58 -4.25 6.39
N ASN A 400 -5.55 -3.99 5.51
CA ASN A 400 -5.33 -3.74 4.09
C ASN A 400 -4.27 -4.70 3.47
N PRO A 401 -4.28 -6.02 3.76
CA PRO A 401 -3.24 -6.92 3.31
C PRO A 401 -3.20 -7.00 1.78
N ILE A 402 -2.01 -7.16 1.20
CA ILE A 402 -1.87 -7.76 -0.13
C ILE A 402 -1.96 -9.28 0.06
N SER A 403 -2.91 -9.96 -0.57
CA SER A 403 -3.16 -11.37 -0.23
C SER A 403 -3.76 -12.21 -1.36
N SER A 404 -4.31 -11.57 -2.40
CA SER A 404 -5.17 -12.26 -3.36
C SER A 404 -4.42 -13.22 -4.28
N SER A 405 -3.54 -12.70 -5.13
CA SER A 405 -2.82 -13.48 -6.14
C SER A 405 -1.66 -14.28 -5.54
N ILE A 406 -0.94 -13.67 -4.59
CA ILE A 406 0.23 -14.26 -3.93
C ILE A 406 -0.10 -15.55 -3.19
N PHE A 407 -1.27 -15.64 -2.54
CA PHE A 407 -1.70 -16.86 -1.84
C PHE A 407 -2.74 -17.65 -2.64
N GLY A 408 -3.60 -16.98 -3.39
CA GLY A 408 -4.79 -17.58 -3.98
C GLY A 408 -5.73 -18.19 -2.94
N GLU A 409 -6.83 -18.77 -3.40
CA GLU A 409 -7.76 -19.50 -2.55
C GLU A 409 -7.10 -20.71 -1.86
N SER A 410 -6.23 -21.43 -2.58
CA SER A 410 -5.54 -22.61 -2.06
C SER A 410 -4.59 -22.29 -0.90
N GLY A 411 -4.00 -21.10 -0.89
CA GLY A 411 -3.12 -20.63 0.18
C GLY A 411 -3.91 -20.10 1.37
N ILE A 412 -4.88 -19.21 1.14
CA ILE A 412 -5.71 -18.63 2.23
C ILE A 412 -6.54 -19.70 2.95
N SER A 413 -7.04 -20.70 2.23
CA SER A 413 -7.83 -21.78 2.83
C SER A 413 -7.03 -22.70 3.77
N GLN A 414 -5.70 -22.56 3.82
CA GLN A 414 -4.85 -23.25 4.80
C GLN A 414 -4.85 -22.59 6.17
N ILE A 415 -5.27 -21.32 6.28
CA ILE A 415 -5.29 -20.61 7.56
C ILE A 415 -6.39 -21.21 8.45
N LYS A 416 -6.00 -21.98 9.46
CA LYS A 416 -6.94 -22.62 10.40
C LYS A 416 -7.19 -21.82 11.66
N LEU A 417 -6.47 -20.72 11.88
CA LEU A 417 -6.63 -19.85 13.04
C LEU A 417 -7.70 -18.75 12.82
N PRO A 418 -8.21 -18.10 13.88
CA PRO A 418 -9.08 -16.93 13.76
C PRO A 418 -8.39 -15.76 13.04
N VAL A 419 -9.11 -15.09 12.13
CA VAL A 419 -8.60 -13.97 11.33
C VAL A 419 -9.56 -12.79 11.36
N MET A 420 -9.06 -11.60 11.67
CA MET A 420 -9.74 -10.34 11.40
C MET A 420 -9.07 -9.65 10.21
N MET A 421 -9.80 -9.49 9.11
CA MET A 421 -9.36 -8.81 7.90
C MET A 421 -9.96 -7.40 7.87
N VAL A 422 -9.13 -6.38 7.88
CA VAL A 422 -9.55 -4.97 7.87
C VAL A 422 -9.32 -4.39 6.48
N ALA A 423 -10.30 -3.69 5.93
CA ALA A 423 -10.28 -3.13 4.59
C ALA A 423 -10.74 -1.66 4.58
N GLY A 424 -10.01 -0.81 3.85
CA GLY A 424 -10.43 0.53 3.49
C GLY A 424 -11.15 0.55 2.16
N SER A 425 -12.39 1.05 2.12
CA SER A 425 -13.20 1.07 0.88
C SER A 425 -12.60 1.92 -0.26
N GLN A 426 -11.76 2.92 0.07
CA GLN A 426 -11.07 3.80 -0.86
C GLN A 426 -9.57 3.47 -0.98
N ASP A 427 -9.16 2.27 -0.57
CA ASP A 427 -7.79 1.79 -0.78
C ASP A 427 -7.57 1.51 -2.28
N ILE A 428 -6.67 2.25 -2.90
CA ILE A 428 -6.27 2.06 -4.31
C ILE A 428 -4.95 1.30 -4.44
N PHE A 429 -4.20 1.13 -3.35
CA PHE A 429 -2.91 0.45 -3.34
C PHE A 429 -3.07 -1.04 -3.10
N ALA A 430 -4.00 -1.43 -2.23
CA ALA A 430 -4.46 -2.80 -2.00
C ALA A 430 -5.99 -2.85 -2.11
N PRO A 431 -6.55 -2.83 -3.34
CA PRO A 431 -7.98 -2.62 -3.53
C PRO A 431 -8.85 -3.63 -2.79
N PRO A 432 -9.92 -3.18 -2.09
CA PRO A 432 -10.59 -4.00 -1.09
C PRO A 432 -11.28 -5.23 -1.65
N VAL A 433 -11.88 -5.13 -2.83
CA VAL A 433 -12.58 -6.26 -3.45
C VAL A 433 -11.62 -7.42 -3.75
N PRO A 434 -10.55 -7.24 -4.54
CA PRO A 434 -9.62 -8.33 -4.81
C PRO A 434 -8.81 -8.73 -3.58
N GLU A 435 -8.34 -7.79 -2.75
CA GLU A 435 -7.30 -8.07 -1.75
C GLU A 435 -7.80 -8.44 -0.36
N GLN A 436 -9.02 -8.06 0.02
CA GLN A 436 -9.57 -8.39 1.33
C GLN A 436 -10.93 -9.11 1.26
N ILE A 437 -11.91 -8.53 0.57
CA ILE A 437 -13.28 -9.03 0.54
C ILE A 437 -13.34 -10.43 -0.10
N ARG A 438 -12.69 -10.63 -1.25
CA ARG A 438 -12.64 -11.95 -1.91
C ARG A 438 -11.84 -12.96 -1.07
N PRO A 439 -10.61 -12.68 -0.60
CA PRO A 439 -9.86 -13.59 0.28
C PRO A 439 -10.56 -13.95 1.58
N PHE A 440 -11.37 -13.04 2.15
CA PHE A 440 -12.18 -13.33 3.32
C PHE A 440 -13.19 -14.49 3.10
N THR A 441 -13.70 -14.64 1.88
CA THR A 441 -14.60 -15.76 1.54
C THR A 441 -13.89 -17.12 1.60
N TRP A 442 -12.58 -17.16 1.35
CA TRP A 442 -11.76 -18.38 1.32
C TRP A 442 -11.31 -18.87 2.70
N LEU A 443 -11.45 -18.04 3.74
CA LEU A 443 -11.08 -18.42 5.10
C LEU A 443 -12.04 -19.50 5.64
N PRO A 444 -11.52 -20.66 6.10
CA PRO A 444 -12.34 -21.77 6.54
C PRO A 444 -12.77 -21.67 8.01
N ASN A 445 -12.05 -20.88 8.83
CA ASN A 445 -12.34 -20.76 10.25
C ASN A 445 -13.62 -19.91 10.46
N PRO A 446 -14.58 -20.37 11.28
CA PRO A 446 -15.81 -19.61 11.55
C PRO A 446 -15.59 -18.35 12.39
N TYR A 447 -14.49 -18.27 13.15
CA TYR A 447 -14.06 -17.07 13.87
C TYR A 447 -13.28 -16.16 12.94
N LYS A 448 -13.95 -15.70 11.88
CA LYS A 448 -13.42 -14.75 10.92
C LYS A 448 -14.24 -13.47 10.93
N TYR A 449 -13.58 -12.33 10.76
CA TYR A 449 -14.22 -11.02 10.76
C TYR A 449 -13.69 -10.17 9.61
N LEU A 450 -14.58 -9.66 8.76
CA LEU A 450 -14.26 -8.63 7.77
C LEU A 450 -14.71 -7.28 8.32
N VAL A 451 -13.75 -6.42 8.62
CA VAL A 451 -13.98 -5.04 9.05
C VAL A 451 -13.82 -4.13 7.85
N LEU A 452 -14.88 -3.46 7.44
CA LEU A 452 -14.88 -2.53 6.30
C LEU A 452 -15.11 -1.11 6.81
N ILE A 453 -14.14 -0.23 6.55
CA ILE A 453 -14.22 1.19 6.89
C ILE A 453 -14.51 2.00 5.62
N ASP A 454 -15.65 2.66 5.60
CA ASP A 454 -16.06 3.56 4.52
C ASP A 454 -15.11 4.75 4.43
N ASN A 455 -14.87 5.26 3.23
CA ASN A 455 -13.94 6.36 2.91
C ASN A 455 -12.47 6.20 3.40
N ALA A 456 -12.12 5.10 4.07
CA ALA A 456 -10.75 4.82 4.47
C ALA A 456 -9.89 4.41 3.27
N THR A 457 -8.67 4.94 3.21
CA THR A 457 -7.65 4.67 2.21
C THR A 457 -6.59 3.71 2.76
N HIS A 458 -5.56 3.42 1.95
CA HIS A 458 -4.43 2.60 2.39
C HIS A 458 -3.71 3.15 3.62
N PHE A 459 -3.71 4.48 3.78
CA PHE A 459 -2.96 5.21 4.81
C PHE A 459 -3.78 5.54 6.05
N THR A 460 -5.11 5.35 6.02
CA THR A 460 -6.01 5.79 7.10
C THR A 460 -5.66 5.18 8.46
N LEU A 461 -5.15 3.95 8.50
CA LEU A 461 -4.79 3.25 9.75
C LEU A 461 -3.31 3.32 10.12
N ILE A 462 -2.49 3.99 9.30
CA ILE A 462 -1.06 4.20 9.56
C ILE A 462 -0.92 5.45 10.44
N GLY A 463 -0.42 5.28 11.65
CA GLY A 463 -0.16 6.36 12.60
C GLY A 463 0.96 7.29 12.13
N ASP A 464 0.96 8.52 12.65
CA ASP A 464 2.01 9.49 12.31
C ASP A 464 3.33 9.08 12.95
N SER A 465 4.38 9.00 12.13
CA SER A 465 5.73 8.68 12.62
C SER A 465 6.31 9.91 13.35
N PRO A 466 6.83 9.76 14.58
CA PRO A 466 7.50 10.84 15.30
C PRO A 466 8.71 11.43 14.55
N GLN A 467 9.22 10.71 13.55
CA GLN A 467 10.35 11.14 12.72
C GLN A 467 9.95 12.15 11.64
N GLY A 468 8.65 12.41 11.46
CA GLY A 468 8.13 13.57 10.71
C GLY A 468 8.40 13.59 9.21
N LYS A 469 8.92 12.49 8.63
CA LYS A 469 9.22 12.39 7.20
C LYS A 469 8.68 11.09 6.62
N ASN A 470 7.62 11.18 5.84
CA ASN A 470 7.20 10.08 4.98
C ASN A 470 8.23 9.92 3.86
N VAL A 471 8.61 8.68 3.56
CA VAL A 471 9.62 8.38 2.52
C VAL A 471 9.13 8.75 1.13
N LEU A 472 7.84 8.62 0.92
CA LEU A 472 7.15 9.08 -0.27
C LEU A 472 6.29 10.29 0.11
N PRO A 473 6.33 11.39 -0.67
CA PRO A 473 5.36 12.46 -0.52
C PRO A 473 3.97 11.91 -0.90
N VAL A 474 3.14 11.59 0.10
CA VAL A 474 1.76 11.16 -0.12
C VAL A 474 0.91 12.42 -0.30
N PRO A 475 0.30 12.63 -1.47
CA PRO A 475 -0.62 13.75 -1.67
C PRO A 475 -1.75 13.72 -0.63
N SER A 476 -2.16 14.88 -0.11
CA SER A 476 -3.20 14.99 0.91
C SER A 476 -4.51 14.28 0.50
N GLY A 477 -4.86 14.31 -0.79
CA GLY A 477 -6.03 13.61 -1.33
C GLY A 477 -5.99 12.08 -1.20
N LEU A 478 -4.81 11.46 -1.02
CA LEU A 478 -4.67 10.02 -0.79
C LEU A 478 -4.74 9.62 0.69
N LEU A 479 -4.62 10.56 1.62
CA LEU A 479 -4.73 10.29 3.06
C LEU A 479 -6.17 9.98 3.49
N GLY A 480 -7.14 10.49 2.73
CA GLY A 480 -8.56 10.38 3.06
C GLY A 480 -9.00 11.40 4.12
N PRO A 481 -10.16 11.19 4.75
CA PRO A 481 -10.70 12.07 5.79
C PRO A 481 -9.92 11.96 7.12
N ASP A 482 -10.34 12.70 8.14
CA ASP A 482 -9.74 12.65 9.47
C ASP A 482 -9.70 11.21 10.03
N ARG A 483 -8.52 10.79 10.49
CA ARG A 483 -8.22 9.38 10.83
C ARG A 483 -8.56 9.01 12.28
N THR A 484 -8.96 9.96 13.12
CA THR A 484 -9.14 9.76 14.58
C THR A 484 -10.15 8.66 14.88
N ALA A 485 -11.26 8.65 14.14
CA ALA A 485 -12.31 7.64 14.29
C ALA A 485 -11.77 6.23 13.94
N ALA A 486 -11.06 6.09 12.82
CA ALA A 486 -10.49 4.81 12.39
C ALA A 486 -9.48 4.24 13.39
N TYR A 487 -8.61 5.06 13.98
CA TYR A 487 -7.71 4.62 15.05
C TYR A 487 -8.49 4.10 16.27
N SER A 488 -9.58 4.78 16.63
CA SER A 488 -10.44 4.37 17.74
C SER A 488 -11.12 3.01 17.46
N TYR A 489 -11.54 2.76 16.22
CA TYR A 489 -12.10 1.47 15.81
C TYR A 489 -11.08 0.35 15.90
N LEU A 490 -9.89 0.55 15.32
CA LEU A 490 -8.87 -0.48 15.32
C LEU A 490 -8.42 -0.81 16.75
N LYS A 491 -8.31 0.19 17.63
CA LYS A 491 -8.05 0.01 19.07
C LYS A 491 -9.10 -0.90 19.72
N ALA A 492 -10.37 -0.56 19.61
CA ALA A 492 -11.46 -1.31 20.23
C ALA A 492 -11.59 -2.73 19.67
N LEU A 493 -11.58 -2.88 18.34
CA LEU A 493 -11.75 -4.17 17.67
C LEU A 493 -10.54 -5.09 17.86
N SER A 494 -9.31 -4.56 17.92
CA SER A 494 -8.13 -5.38 18.20
C SER A 494 -8.18 -5.97 19.61
N VAL A 495 -8.56 -5.16 20.61
CA VAL A 495 -8.77 -5.66 21.98
C VAL A 495 -9.86 -6.73 21.99
N ALA A 496 -11.02 -6.45 21.41
CA ALA A 496 -12.13 -7.39 21.36
C ALA A 496 -11.74 -8.72 20.69
N PHE A 497 -11.10 -8.65 19.52
CA PHE A 497 -10.67 -9.80 18.75
C PHE A 497 -9.66 -10.65 19.52
N LEU A 498 -8.64 -10.04 20.10
CA LEU A 498 -7.61 -10.77 20.86
C LEU A 498 -8.18 -11.35 22.15
N GLN A 499 -9.00 -10.61 22.90
CA GLN A 499 -9.66 -11.15 24.09
C GLN A 499 -10.54 -12.36 23.75
N ALA A 500 -11.38 -12.25 22.70
CA ALA A 500 -12.29 -13.31 22.30
C ALA A 500 -11.57 -14.55 21.74
N ASN A 501 -10.58 -14.36 20.88
CA ASN A 501 -10.03 -15.43 20.04
C ASN A 501 -8.61 -15.88 20.44
N LEU A 502 -7.82 -15.03 21.11
CA LEU A 502 -6.51 -15.41 21.65
C LEU A 502 -6.61 -15.88 23.11
N LEU A 503 -7.44 -15.20 23.91
CA LEU A 503 -7.61 -15.50 25.34
C LEU A 503 -8.88 -16.28 25.66
N ASN A 504 -9.66 -16.66 24.65
CA ASN A 504 -10.90 -17.43 24.78
C ASN A 504 -11.92 -16.81 25.74
N ARG A 505 -12.11 -15.48 25.66
CA ARG A 505 -13.10 -14.73 26.44
C ARG A 505 -14.35 -14.41 25.61
N PRO A 506 -15.35 -15.32 25.57
CA PRO A 506 -16.49 -15.21 24.66
C PRO A 506 -17.34 -13.95 24.89
N GLU A 507 -17.30 -13.35 26.08
CA GLU A 507 -17.97 -12.09 26.39
C GLU A 507 -17.49 -10.92 25.53
N TYR A 508 -16.30 -11.01 24.92
CA TYR A 508 -15.80 -9.98 23.99
C TYR A 508 -16.36 -10.12 22.57
N ARG A 509 -17.11 -11.20 22.26
CA ARG A 509 -17.71 -11.38 20.92
C ARG A 509 -18.81 -10.38 20.62
N SER A 510 -19.46 -9.81 21.63
CA SER A 510 -20.45 -8.73 21.47
C SER A 510 -19.86 -7.48 20.80
N TYR A 511 -18.57 -7.19 21.03
CA TYR A 511 -17.86 -6.09 20.38
C TYR A 511 -17.47 -6.39 18.91
N LEU A 512 -17.67 -7.62 18.44
CA LEU A 512 -17.34 -8.05 17.08
C LEU A 512 -18.62 -8.30 16.25
N GLN A 513 -19.73 -7.68 16.67
CA GLN A 513 -21.03 -7.76 16.01
C GLN A 513 -21.28 -6.51 15.15
N PRO A 514 -22.09 -6.62 14.07
CA PRO A 514 -22.51 -5.48 13.27
C PRO A 514 -23.14 -4.35 14.10
N SER A 515 -23.90 -4.68 15.15
CA SER A 515 -24.56 -3.69 16.00
C SER A 515 -23.59 -2.87 16.83
N TYR A 516 -22.53 -3.49 17.37
CA TYR A 516 -21.47 -2.73 18.05
C TYR A 516 -20.73 -1.82 17.07
N ALA A 517 -20.39 -2.33 15.88
CA ALA A 517 -19.74 -1.54 14.82
C ALA A 517 -20.55 -0.28 14.49
N GLN A 518 -21.86 -0.44 14.30
CA GLN A 518 -22.77 0.67 14.03
C GLN A 518 -22.85 1.66 15.21
N SER A 519 -22.80 1.18 16.45
CA SER A 519 -22.88 2.03 17.65
C SER A 519 -21.68 2.96 17.85
N ILE A 520 -20.49 2.57 17.37
CA ILE A 520 -19.27 3.39 17.46
C ILE A 520 -18.94 4.11 16.15
N SER A 521 -19.64 3.79 15.07
CA SER A 521 -19.46 4.34 13.72
C SER A 521 -19.63 5.87 13.70
N GLN A 522 -18.80 6.56 12.92
CA GLN A 522 -18.76 8.02 12.79
C GLN A 522 -18.50 8.37 11.33
N ALA A 523 -19.39 9.17 10.74
CA ALA A 523 -19.21 9.69 9.39
C ALA A 523 -18.00 10.65 9.33
N PRO A 524 -17.27 10.70 8.20
CA PRO A 524 -17.48 9.95 6.97
C PRO A 524 -16.88 8.53 6.97
N LEU A 525 -16.27 8.09 8.07
CA LEU A 525 -15.60 6.79 8.19
C LEU A 525 -16.53 5.71 8.77
N ASN A 526 -17.65 5.42 8.10
CA ASN A 526 -18.62 4.45 8.61
C ASN A 526 -18.01 3.05 8.78
N LEU A 527 -18.22 2.42 9.94
CA LEU A 527 -17.66 1.13 10.30
C LEU A 527 -18.66 -0.02 10.10
N ASN A 528 -18.25 -1.07 9.41
CA ASN A 528 -19.04 -2.28 9.20
C ASN A 528 -18.23 -3.52 9.58
N ILE A 529 -18.89 -4.53 10.16
CA ILE A 529 -18.28 -5.82 10.49
C ILE A 529 -19.14 -6.94 9.92
N TRP A 530 -18.49 -7.92 9.31
CA TRP A 530 -19.10 -9.14 8.78
C TRP A 530 -18.42 -10.38 9.35
N GLN A 531 -19.19 -11.36 9.78
CA GLN A 531 -18.67 -12.62 10.34
C GLN A 531 -18.69 -13.78 9.32
N SER A 532 -19.47 -13.63 8.26
CA SER A 532 -19.56 -14.61 7.17
C SER A 532 -19.90 -13.91 5.86
N LEU A 533 -19.24 -14.33 4.79
CA LEU A 533 -19.52 -13.95 3.40
C LEU A 533 -19.05 -15.14 2.54
N THR A 534 -19.93 -15.70 1.72
CA THR A 534 -19.55 -16.79 0.81
C THR A 534 -19.12 -16.26 -0.55
N ALA A 535 -18.44 -17.10 -1.34
CA ALA A 535 -18.05 -16.75 -2.70
C ALA A 535 -19.29 -16.53 -3.60
N GLU A 536 -20.35 -17.31 -3.39
CA GLU A 536 -21.62 -17.21 -4.10
C GLU A 536 -22.30 -15.87 -3.81
N GLN A 537 -22.43 -15.49 -2.53
CA GLN A 537 -22.98 -14.19 -2.13
C GLN A 537 -22.19 -13.03 -2.75
N LEU A 538 -20.85 -13.15 -2.80
CA LEU A 538 -20.02 -12.14 -3.44
C LEU A 538 -20.22 -12.10 -4.97
N MET A 539 -20.47 -13.25 -5.63
CA MET A 539 -20.77 -13.29 -7.06
C MET A 539 -22.14 -12.67 -7.38
N GLU A 540 -23.17 -12.98 -6.60
CA GLU A 540 -24.52 -12.39 -6.73
C GLU A 540 -24.50 -10.86 -6.57
N ILE A 541 -23.61 -10.33 -5.72
CA ILE A 541 -23.44 -8.87 -5.56
C ILE A 541 -22.81 -8.23 -6.81
N ARG A 542 -22.03 -8.99 -7.61
CA ARG A 542 -21.29 -8.48 -8.77
C ARG A 542 -22.11 -8.48 -10.06
N GLU A 543 -22.96 -9.49 -10.27
CA GLU A 543 -23.91 -9.61 -11.39
C GLU A 543 -25.04 -8.61 -11.30
#